data_AF-A0AA87XWJ2-F1
#
_entry.id   AF-A0AA87XWJ2-F1
#
_cell.length_a   1.000
_cell.length_b   1.000
_cell.length_c   1.000
_cell.angle_alpha   90.00
_cell.angle_beta   90.00
_cell.angle_gamma   90.00
#
_symmetry.space_group_name_H-M   'P 1'
#
loop_
_entity.id
_entity.type
_entity.pdbx_description
1 polymer ?
#
loop_
_entity_poly.entity_id
_entity_poly.type
_entity_poly.pdbx_seq_one_letter_code
_entity_poly.pdbx_strand_id
1 'polypeptide(L)'
;MQFLSRALCAAILLQSAAAYASIYPIYEGKAFTLDRSDFEPEVPVSLESETATSVTFSLWGIEENLSTSTDSSYKPWSNDYRNTQNAFEFAVNEGYRITSIEVTGTFAGELYPAQWTMPGDANNTMSFGLHVGLEPDFATEYDVHGTKTFKVSSGPTSLDGEFGMMLHGSAESSAASVWYLDELTGEQYWLGSQAAARITGLSMTVNVSPVPEPGTWAMLLGGLAVTGLAVRRRRGTGK
;
A
#
# COMPACT_ATOMS: atom_id res chain seq x y z
N MET A 1 -43.93 -54.28 23.74
CA MET A 1 -42.57 -54.51 24.26
C MET A 1 -41.59 -54.40 23.11
N GLN A 2 -40.84 -53.30 23.02
CA GLN A 2 -39.45 -53.21 22.55
C GLN A 2 -39.05 -51.72 22.44
N PHE A 3 -38.26 -51.32 23.43
CA PHE A 3 -37.31 -50.21 23.58
C PHE A 3 -37.23 -49.12 22.48
N LEU A 4 -37.53 -47.84 22.76
CA LEU A 4 -36.65 -46.84 23.42
C LEU A 4 -35.24 -46.77 22.82
N SER A 5 -35.02 -45.88 21.86
CA SER A 5 -33.73 -45.19 21.65
C SER A 5 -33.83 -44.16 20.52
N ARG A 6 -33.49 -42.90 20.83
CA ARG A 6 -32.81 -41.89 19.98
C ARG A 6 -33.17 -40.48 20.44
N ALA A 7 -32.66 -40.12 21.61
CA ALA A 7 -32.13 -38.78 21.82
C ALA A 7 -30.62 -38.91 21.64
N LEU A 8 -30.02 -38.18 20.69
CA LEU A 8 -28.64 -37.68 20.80
C LEU A 8 -28.33 -36.71 19.64
N CYS A 9 -27.86 -35.53 20.02
CA CYS A 9 -26.99 -34.62 19.27
C CYS A 9 -27.56 -33.89 18.04
N ALA A 10 -28.32 -32.81 18.31
CA ALA A 10 -28.31 -31.61 17.47
C ALA A 10 -27.51 -30.51 18.20
N ALA A 11 -26.19 -30.61 18.12
CA ALA A 11 -25.26 -29.53 18.45
C ALA A 11 -23.94 -29.87 17.75
N ILE A 12 -23.23 -28.84 17.28
CA ILE A 12 -22.04 -28.87 16.42
C ILE A 12 -22.41 -28.64 14.96
N LEU A 13 -22.47 -27.36 14.59
CA LEU A 13 -21.72 -26.74 13.48
C LEU A 13 -22.00 -25.22 13.50
N LEU A 14 -21.73 -24.58 14.64
CA LEU A 14 -21.27 -23.19 14.66
C LEU A 14 -19.75 -23.31 14.63
N GLN A 15 -19.17 -23.49 13.44
CA GLN A 15 -17.76 -23.19 13.25
C GLN A 15 -17.66 -21.67 13.35
N SER A 16 -17.34 -21.19 14.56
CA SER A 16 -16.65 -19.93 14.72
C SER A 16 -15.44 -19.98 13.80
N ALA A 17 -15.45 -19.16 12.75
CA ALA A 17 -14.22 -18.73 12.12
C ALA A 17 -13.42 -18.02 13.21
N ALA A 18 -12.53 -18.75 13.88
CA ALA A 18 -11.46 -18.12 14.61
C ALA A 18 -10.55 -17.56 13.53
N ALA A 19 -10.76 -16.29 13.19
CA ALA A 19 -9.72 -15.50 12.57
C ALA A 19 -8.51 -15.62 13.51
N TYR A 20 -7.44 -16.20 13.02
CA TYR A 20 -6.15 -16.10 13.69
C TYR A 20 -5.67 -14.67 13.46
N ALA A 21 -6.18 -13.74 14.26
CA ALA A 21 -5.55 -12.43 14.37
C ALA A 21 -4.11 -12.69 14.83
N SER A 22 -3.13 -12.14 14.10
CA SER A 22 -1.77 -12.00 14.61
C SER A 22 -1.87 -11.39 16.01
N ILE A 23 -1.33 -12.09 17.01
CA ILE A 23 -1.45 -11.65 18.42
C ILE A 23 -0.66 -10.35 18.68
N TYR A 24 0.13 -9.90 17.71
CA TYR A 24 0.95 -8.69 17.83
C TYR A 24 0.74 -7.76 16.63
N PRO A 25 0.53 -6.46 16.87
CA PRO A 25 0.51 -5.47 15.80
C PRO A 25 1.87 -5.45 15.09
N ILE A 26 1.87 -5.13 13.80
CA ILE A 26 3.11 -4.95 13.01
C ILE A 26 4.00 -3.89 13.67
N TYR A 27 3.36 -2.85 14.21
CA TYR A 27 4.03 -1.74 14.86
C TYR A 27 3.16 -1.15 15.97
N GLU A 28 3.80 -0.84 17.10
CA GLU A 28 3.19 -0.16 18.25
C GLU A 28 4.04 1.07 18.57
N GLY A 29 3.54 2.23 18.16
CA GLY A 29 4.21 3.52 18.32
C GLY A 29 3.52 4.44 19.32
N LYS A 30 4.14 5.59 19.59
CA LYS A 30 3.53 6.61 20.46
C LYS A 30 2.26 7.21 19.85
N ALA A 31 2.24 7.41 18.53
CA ALA A 31 1.14 8.09 17.84
C ALA A 31 0.03 7.15 17.35
N PHE A 32 0.35 5.90 17.02
CA PHE A 32 -0.61 4.93 16.50
C PHE A 32 -0.06 3.50 16.63
N THR A 33 -0.94 2.52 16.50
CA THR A 33 -0.59 1.13 16.17
C THR A 33 -0.94 0.84 14.71
N LEU A 34 -0.18 -0.06 14.10
CA LEU A 34 -0.39 -0.56 12.75
C LEU A 34 -0.54 -2.07 12.81
N ASP A 35 -1.66 -2.57 12.30
CA ASP A 35 -1.94 -3.99 12.19
C ASP A 35 -2.18 -4.40 10.73
N ARG A 36 -2.06 -5.71 10.48
CA ARG A 36 -2.49 -6.32 9.23
C ARG A 36 -3.99 -6.55 9.33
N SER A 37 -4.71 -6.23 8.27
CA SER A 37 -6.04 -6.81 8.10
C SER A 37 -5.90 -8.30 7.75
N ASP A 38 -6.92 -9.10 8.04
CA ASP A 38 -6.96 -10.57 7.84
C ASP A 38 -6.88 -11.06 6.36
N PHE A 39 -6.48 -10.21 5.41
CA PHE A 39 -6.37 -10.58 4.00
C PHE A 39 -5.02 -11.26 3.69
N GLU A 40 -5.08 -12.51 3.21
CA GLU A 40 -3.95 -13.26 2.66
C GLU A 40 -3.59 -12.78 1.23
N PRO A 41 -2.30 -12.81 0.82
CA PRO A 41 -1.13 -13.31 1.54
C PRO A 41 -0.55 -12.32 2.56
N GLU A 42 -0.03 -12.83 3.68
CA GLU A 42 0.74 -12.00 4.62
C GLU A 42 1.99 -11.39 3.98
N VAL A 43 2.07 -10.05 3.99
CA VAL A 43 3.22 -9.34 3.45
C VAL A 43 4.07 -8.73 4.57
N PRO A 44 5.39 -9.01 4.61
CA PRO A 44 6.27 -8.40 5.60
C PRO A 44 6.43 -6.90 5.37
N VAL A 45 6.38 -6.16 6.48
CA VAL A 45 6.60 -4.72 6.57
C VAL A 45 7.59 -4.51 7.71
N SER A 46 8.55 -3.61 7.54
CA SER A 46 9.56 -3.33 8.56
C SER A 46 9.71 -1.84 8.81
N LEU A 47 9.79 -1.45 10.09
CA LEU A 47 10.08 -0.07 10.49
C LEU A 47 11.49 0.34 10.01
N GLU A 48 11.57 1.44 9.27
CA GLU A 48 12.84 2.03 8.80
C GLU A 48 13.28 3.19 9.71
N SER A 49 12.35 4.07 10.08
CA SER A 49 12.65 5.20 10.97
C SER A 49 11.41 5.71 11.70
N GLU A 50 11.65 6.32 12.85
CA GLU A 50 10.62 7.01 13.64
C GLU A 50 11.19 8.35 14.15
N THR A 51 10.39 9.40 14.01
CA THR A 51 10.65 10.75 14.49
C THR A 51 9.44 11.25 15.25
N ALA A 52 9.53 12.45 15.85
CA ALA A 52 8.39 13.03 16.58
C ALA A 52 7.16 13.32 15.70
N THR A 53 7.31 13.39 14.37
CA THR A 53 6.26 13.79 13.43
C THR A 53 6.08 12.84 12.25
N SER A 54 6.86 11.77 12.17
CA SER A 54 6.86 10.86 11.00
C SER A 54 7.37 9.48 11.38
N VAL A 55 6.72 8.45 10.83
CA VAL A 55 7.12 7.05 10.91
C VAL A 55 7.22 6.49 9.50
N THR A 56 8.33 5.82 9.17
CA THR A 56 8.58 5.29 7.83
C THR A 56 8.78 3.78 7.87
N PHE A 57 8.16 3.08 6.92
CA PHE A 57 8.18 1.63 6.80
C PHE A 57 8.67 1.21 5.41
N SER A 58 9.46 0.15 5.36
CA SER A 58 9.77 -0.58 4.13
C SER A 58 8.61 -1.52 3.81
N LEU A 59 8.19 -1.54 2.55
CA LEU A 59 7.15 -2.43 2.04
C LEU A 59 7.74 -3.51 1.13
N TRP A 60 8.98 -3.93 1.37
CA TRP A 60 9.72 -4.86 0.52
C TRP A 60 8.97 -6.16 0.22
N GLY A 61 8.14 -6.66 1.15
CA GLY A 61 7.36 -7.87 0.91
C GLY A 61 6.32 -7.72 -0.21
N ILE A 62 5.86 -6.49 -0.49
CA ILE A 62 4.89 -6.21 -1.55
C ILE A 62 5.60 -6.32 -2.91
N GLU A 63 6.86 -5.91 -2.98
CA GLU A 63 7.67 -5.86 -4.20
C GLU A 63 7.90 -7.26 -4.81
N GLU A 64 8.02 -8.29 -3.99
CA GLU A 64 8.25 -9.67 -4.45
C GLU A 64 7.13 -10.17 -5.36
N ASN A 65 5.90 -9.68 -5.15
CA ASN A 65 4.73 -10.03 -5.93
C ASN A 65 4.47 -9.07 -7.10
N LEU A 66 5.33 -8.07 -7.31
CA LEU A 66 5.17 -7.04 -8.36
C LEU A 66 6.32 -7.08 -9.35
N SER A 67 6.66 -8.29 -9.80
CA SER A 67 7.64 -8.53 -10.86
C SER A 67 7.06 -9.46 -11.91
N THR A 68 7.16 -9.07 -13.18
CA THR A 68 6.74 -9.85 -14.34
C THR A 68 7.87 -9.92 -15.36
N SER A 69 7.93 -11.02 -16.11
CA SER A 69 8.83 -11.15 -17.25
C SER A 69 8.24 -12.13 -18.25
N THR A 70 8.32 -11.79 -19.53
CA THR A 70 7.77 -12.59 -20.61
C THR A 70 8.71 -12.61 -21.81
N ASP A 71 8.79 -13.77 -22.46
CA ASP A 71 9.52 -13.99 -23.70
C ASP A 71 8.56 -14.68 -24.68
N SER A 72 8.43 -14.08 -25.86
CA SER A 72 7.57 -14.59 -26.94
C SER A 72 8.30 -15.52 -27.92
N SER A 73 9.58 -15.83 -27.72
CA SER A 73 10.35 -16.74 -28.58
C SER A 73 9.60 -18.05 -28.86
N TYR A 74 9.57 -18.45 -30.14
CA TYR A 74 8.87 -19.65 -30.63
C TYR A 74 7.34 -19.66 -30.52
N LYS A 75 6.70 -18.55 -30.13
CA LYS A 75 5.25 -18.36 -30.09
C LYS A 75 4.86 -16.98 -30.65
N PRO A 76 3.62 -16.76 -31.12
CA PRO A 76 3.24 -15.46 -31.67
C PRO A 76 3.12 -14.36 -30.61
N TRP A 77 2.77 -14.69 -29.37
CA TRP A 77 2.68 -13.74 -28.25
C TRP A 77 2.92 -14.42 -26.90
N SER A 78 3.22 -13.62 -25.87
CA SER A 78 3.37 -14.06 -24.49
C SER A 78 3.09 -12.91 -23.52
N ASN A 79 2.37 -13.18 -22.43
CA ASN A 79 2.03 -12.19 -21.41
C ASN A 79 2.28 -12.75 -20.01
N ASP A 80 2.59 -11.86 -19.07
CA ASP A 80 2.68 -12.15 -17.65
C ASP A 80 2.04 -10.98 -16.87
N TYR A 81 1.32 -11.32 -15.81
CA TYR A 81 0.55 -10.37 -15.01
C TYR A 81 0.63 -10.74 -13.54
N ARG A 82 0.92 -9.74 -12.71
CA ARG A 82 0.91 -9.87 -11.25
C ARG A 82 0.20 -8.70 -10.64
N ASN A 83 -0.51 -8.98 -9.55
CA ASN A 83 -1.12 -7.97 -8.72
C ASN A 83 -1.02 -8.33 -7.24
N THR A 84 -1.20 -7.32 -6.41
CA THR A 84 -1.28 -7.48 -4.97
C THR A 84 -2.24 -6.45 -4.41
N GLN A 85 -2.93 -6.84 -3.35
CA GLN A 85 -3.81 -5.96 -2.58
C GLN A 85 -3.51 -6.24 -1.12
N ASN A 86 -3.12 -5.20 -0.39
CA ASN A 86 -2.74 -5.32 1.02
C ASN A 86 -3.55 -4.32 1.81
N ALA A 87 -4.24 -4.79 2.84
CA ALA A 87 -5.02 -3.94 3.71
C ALA A 87 -4.37 -3.89 5.10
N PHE A 88 -4.32 -2.68 5.65
CA PHE A 88 -3.71 -2.35 6.92
C PHE A 88 -4.72 -1.63 7.79
N GLU A 89 -4.66 -1.86 9.09
CA GLU A 89 -5.50 -1.20 10.08
C GLU A 89 -4.64 -0.31 10.95
N PHE A 90 -5.09 0.93 11.11
CA PHE A 90 -4.46 1.90 12.00
C PHE A 90 -5.37 2.13 13.19
N ALA A 91 -4.80 2.17 14.40
CA ALA A 91 -5.46 2.74 15.57
C ALA A 91 -4.64 3.93 16.08
N VAL A 92 -5.15 5.14 15.90
CA VAL A 92 -4.46 6.37 16.33
C VAL A 92 -4.66 6.57 17.84
N ASN A 93 -3.55 6.74 18.55
CA ASN A 93 -3.56 6.95 19.99
C ASN A 93 -4.15 8.33 20.34
N GLU A 94 -4.77 8.43 21.52
CA GLU A 94 -5.30 9.70 22.02
C GLU A 94 -4.24 10.80 22.06
N GLY A 95 -4.65 12.03 21.71
CA GLY A 95 -3.74 13.18 21.63
C GLY A 95 -2.87 13.22 20.37
N TYR A 96 -3.14 12.36 19.38
CA TYR A 96 -2.49 12.34 18.07
C TYR A 96 -3.50 12.33 16.93
N ARG A 97 -3.02 12.69 15.75
CA ARG A 97 -3.70 12.50 14.46
C ARG A 97 -2.68 12.19 13.38
N ILE A 98 -3.08 11.41 12.38
CA ILE A 98 -2.32 11.23 11.14
C ILE A 98 -2.72 12.37 10.19
N THR A 99 -1.72 13.08 9.68
CA THR A 99 -1.88 14.26 8.81
C THR A 99 -1.67 13.96 7.33
N SER A 100 -0.95 12.90 7.01
CA SER A 100 -0.84 12.36 5.65
C SER A 100 -0.18 10.98 5.68
N ILE A 101 -0.51 10.16 4.70
CA ILE A 101 0.19 8.92 4.37
C ILE A 101 0.71 9.06 2.94
N GLU A 102 1.94 8.65 2.74
CA GLU A 102 2.64 8.72 1.46
C GLU A 102 3.33 7.40 1.19
N VAL A 103 3.23 6.90 -0.05
CA VAL A 103 4.02 5.77 -0.52
C VAL A 103 4.84 6.21 -1.71
N THR A 104 6.13 5.91 -1.68
CA THR A 104 7.06 6.16 -2.78
C THR A 104 7.60 4.84 -3.29
N GLY A 105 8.04 4.81 -4.55
CA GLY A 105 8.65 3.65 -5.16
C GLY A 105 9.20 3.92 -6.55
N THR A 106 9.66 2.88 -7.21
CA THR A 106 10.22 2.93 -8.56
C THR A 106 9.55 1.88 -9.45
N PHE A 107 9.05 2.33 -10.59
CA PHE A 107 8.72 1.47 -11.73
C PHE A 107 9.99 1.21 -12.52
N ALA A 108 10.34 -0.06 -12.71
CA ALA A 108 11.48 -0.49 -13.51
C ALA A 108 10.97 -1.40 -14.64
N GLY A 109 11.44 -1.17 -15.85
CA GLY A 109 11.00 -1.96 -17.00
C GLY A 109 12.08 -2.16 -18.04
N GLU A 110 11.98 -3.27 -18.75
CA GLU A 110 12.85 -3.62 -19.87
C GLU A 110 11.97 -4.04 -21.05
N LEU A 111 12.30 -3.53 -22.23
CA LEU A 111 11.52 -3.73 -23.46
C LEU A 111 12.50 -4.03 -24.59
N TYR A 112 12.40 -5.22 -25.16
CA TYR A 112 13.24 -5.69 -26.25
C TYR A 112 12.34 -6.25 -27.36
N PRO A 113 11.77 -5.40 -28.22
CA PRO A 113 11.01 -5.85 -29.37
C PRO A 113 11.93 -6.60 -30.35
N ALA A 114 11.44 -7.69 -30.93
CA ALA A 114 12.11 -8.46 -31.96
C ALA A 114 12.51 -7.55 -33.12
N GLN A 115 13.76 -7.63 -33.55
CA GLN A 115 14.29 -6.79 -34.63
C GLN A 115 14.31 -7.59 -35.94
N TRP A 116 13.39 -7.28 -36.85
CA TRP A 116 13.38 -7.80 -38.21
C TRP A 116 12.83 -6.76 -39.20
N THR A 117 12.56 -7.17 -40.45
CA THR A 117 11.98 -6.30 -41.49
C THR A 117 10.67 -5.62 -41.04
N MET A 118 9.90 -6.29 -40.19
CA MET A 118 8.89 -5.68 -39.33
C MET A 118 9.26 -6.00 -37.87
N PRO A 119 9.33 -5.00 -36.97
CA PRO A 119 9.62 -5.28 -35.57
C PRO A 119 8.44 -6.02 -34.92
N GLY A 120 8.74 -6.85 -33.92
CA GLY A 120 7.74 -7.30 -32.96
C GLY A 120 7.39 -6.21 -31.96
N ASP A 121 6.51 -6.52 -30.99
CA ASP A 121 6.11 -5.59 -29.94
C ASP A 121 6.58 -6.07 -28.57
N ALA A 122 6.97 -5.13 -27.71
CA ALA A 122 7.23 -5.35 -26.29
C ALA A 122 6.61 -4.19 -25.52
N ASN A 123 5.73 -4.49 -24.57
CA ASN A 123 5.05 -3.51 -23.73
C ASN A 123 5.04 -3.95 -22.27
N ASN A 124 4.94 -2.96 -21.39
CA ASN A 124 4.67 -3.20 -19.98
C ASN A 124 3.74 -2.13 -19.42
N THR A 125 3.06 -2.45 -18.32
CA THR A 125 2.23 -1.51 -17.58
C THR A 125 2.41 -1.78 -16.09
N MET A 126 2.64 -0.72 -15.33
CA MET A 126 2.76 -0.79 -13.88
C MET A 126 1.84 0.22 -13.25
N SER A 127 1.19 -0.19 -12.16
CA SER A 127 0.33 0.68 -11.38
C SER A 127 0.53 0.42 -9.89
N PHE A 128 0.56 1.49 -9.11
CA PHE A 128 0.56 1.41 -7.65
C PHE A 128 -0.40 2.46 -7.10
N GLY A 129 -1.19 2.08 -6.11
CA GLY A 129 -2.22 2.94 -5.53
C GLY A 129 -2.28 2.85 -4.01
N LEU A 130 -2.66 3.98 -3.41
CA LEU A 130 -2.92 4.15 -2.00
C LEU A 130 -4.38 4.56 -1.83
N HIS A 131 -5.11 3.83 -1.00
CA HIS A 131 -6.50 4.13 -0.69
C HIS A 131 -6.65 4.34 0.82
N VAL A 132 -6.96 5.57 1.19
CA VAL A 132 -7.26 5.99 2.57
C VAL A 132 -8.51 6.87 2.51
N GLY A 133 -9.63 6.40 3.06
CA GLY A 133 -10.90 7.13 2.97
C GLY A 133 -11.67 6.86 1.68
N LEU A 134 -12.11 7.92 0.96
CA LEU A 134 -13.03 7.79 -0.18
C LEU A 134 -12.37 7.93 -1.56
N GLU A 135 -11.25 8.66 -1.64
CA GLU A 135 -10.57 8.92 -2.92
C GLU A 135 -9.20 8.23 -2.93
N PRO A 136 -9.02 7.17 -3.74
CA PRO A 136 -7.71 6.56 -3.91
C PRO A 136 -6.82 7.41 -4.82
N ASP A 137 -5.52 7.39 -4.55
CA ASP A 137 -4.50 7.99 -5.39
C ASP A 137 -3.69 6.89 -6.09
N PHE A 138 -3.39 7.07 -7.37
CA PHE A 138 -2.73 6.07 -8.22
C PHE A 138 -1.62 6.70 -9.04
N ALA A 139 -0.50 5.99 -9.11
CA ALA A 139 0.53 6.19 -10.11
C ALA A 139 0.47 5.06 -11.13
N THR A 140 0.45 5.37 -12.41
CA THR A 140 0.45 4.39 -13.50
C THR A 140 1.40 4.82 -14.59
N GLU A 141 2.17 3.86 -15.10
CA GLU A 141 3.12 4.06 -16.18
C GLU A 141 3.00 2.94 -17.22
N TYR A 142 3.24 3.31 -18.48
CA TYR A 142 3.18 2.45 -19.64
C TYR A 142 4.52 2.46 -20.35
N ASP A 143 4.91 1.30 -20.90
CA ASP A 143 6.09 1.12 -21.75
C ASP A 143 7.37 1.70 -21.13
N VAL A 144 7.58 1.41 -19.85
CA VAL A 144 8.78 1.81 -19.11
C VAL A 144 9.98 1.02 -19.63
N HIS A 145 10.98 1.73 -20.12
CA HIS A 145 12.31 1.20 -20.46
C HIS A 145 13.37 1.97 -19.65
N GLY A 146 13.88 1.35 -18.60
CA GLY A 146 14.66 2.01 -17.54
C GLY A 146 13.85 2.14 -16.26
N THR A 147 13.97 3.27 -15.55
CA THR A 147 13.31 3.49 -14.26
C THR A 147 12.53 4.80 -14.21
N LYS A 148 11.42 4.80 -13.47
CA LYS A 148 10.62 5.99 -13.13
C LYS A 148 10.20 5.94 -11.68
N THR A 149 10.53 6.97 -10.91
CA THR A 149 10.08 7.09 -9.52
C THR A 149 8.63 7.57 -9.47
N PHE A 150 7.86 7.09 -8.51
CA PHE A 150 6.50 7.56 -8.26
C PHE A 150 6.28 7.90 -6.79
N LYS A 151 5.19 8.63 -6.56
CA LYS A 151 4.67 8.97 -5.24
C LYS A 151 3.14 8.95 -5.32
N VAL A 152 2.50 8.28 -4.37
CA VAL A 152 1.06 8.36 -4.12
C VAL A 152 0.81 8.80 -2.69
N SER A 153 -0.25 9.54 -2.45
CA SER A 153 -0.53 10.08 -1.11
C SER A 153 -2.02 10.20 -0.83
N SER A 154 -2.38 10.08 0.46
CA SER A 154 -3.70 10.49 0.95
C SER A 154 -3.97 11.98 0.79
N GLY A 155 -2.95 12.78 0.46
CA GLY A 155 -2.98 14.23 0.61
C GLY A 155 -3.08 14.65 2.09
N PRO A 156 -3.26 15.96 2.35
CA PRO A 156 -3.53 16.46 3.69
C PRO A 156 -4.83 15.87 4.25
N THR A 157 -4.75 15.26 5.42
CA THR A 157 -5.89 14.64 6.12
C THR A 157 -5.84 14.91 7.62
N SER A 158 -6.86 14.48 8.35
CA SER A 158 -6.93 14.54 9.81
C SER A 158 -7.59 13.26 10.30
N LEU A 159 -6.84 12.17 10.28
CA LEU A 159 -7.32 10.85 10.68
C LEU A 159 -7.04 10.64 12.17
N ASP A 160 -8.08 10.27 12.89
CA ASP A 160 -8.07 9.86 14.29
C ASP A 160 -8.87 8.57 14.45
N GLY A 161 -8.75 7.93 15.62
CA GLY A 161 -9.40 6.65 15.89
C GLY A 161 -8.90 5.50 15.01
N GLU A 162 -9.79 4.55 14.74
CA GLU A 162 -9.51 3.37 13.92
C GLU A 162 -9.90 3.59 12.46
N PHE A 163 -9.00 3.26 11.52
CA PHE A 163 -9.30 3.30 10.09
C PHE A 163 -8.49 2.28 9.29
N GLY A 164 -9.03 1.90 8.13
CA GLY A 164 -8.37 1.03 7.18
C GLY A 164 -7.64 1.79 6.08
N MET A 165 -6.55 1.21 5.60
CA MET A 165 -5.80 1.64 4.41
C MET A 165 -5.65 0.44 3.48
N MET A 166 -5.76 0.66 2.17
CA MET A 166 -5.41 -0.35 1.16
C MET A 166 -4.27 0.13 0.27
N LEU A 167 -3.35 -0.78 -0.01
CA LEU A 167 -2.31 -0.64 -1.03
C LEU A 167 -2.61 -1.60 -2.17
N HIS A 168 -2.62 -1.09 -3.40
CA HIS A 168 -2.85 -1.88 -4.60
C HIS A 168 -1.64 -1.76 -5.51
N GLY A 169 -1.15 -2.89 -6.03
CA GLY A 169 -0.09 -2.89 -7.02
C GLY A 169 -0.43 -3.83 -8.16
N SER A 170 -0.02 -3.48 -9.38
CA SER A 170 -0.03 -4.38 -10.52
C SER A 170 1.16 -4.14 -11.43
N ALA A 171 1.70 -5.23 -11.98
CA ALA A 171 2.71 -5.21 -13.03
C ALA A 171 2.25 -6.17 -14.14
N GLU A 172 2.34 -5.71 -15.39
CA GLU A 172 2.00 -6.45 -16.59
C GLU A 172 3.13 -6.31 -17.60
N SER A 173 3.47 -7.41 -18.27
CA SER A 173 4.39 -7.42 -19.41
C SER A 173 3.76 -8.22 -20.55
N SER A 174 3.78 -7.70 -21.77
CA SER A 174 3.42 -8.48 -22.95
C SER A 174 4.41 -8.30 -24.09
N ALA A 175 4.59 -9.37 -24.86
CA ALA A 175 5.52 -9.45 -25.96
C ALA A 175 4.87 -10.15 -27.14
N ALA A 176 5.00 -9.59 -28.34
CA ALA A 176 4.56 -10.17 -29.60
C ALA A 176 5.77 -10.43 -30.50
N SER A 177 5.85 -11.64 -31.02
CA SER A 177 6.91 -12.07 -31.94
C SER A 177 6.65 -11.59 -33.36
N VAL A 178 7.69 -11.62 -34.18
CA VAL A 178 7.57 -11.50 -35.64
C VAL A 178 7.81 -12.85 -36.30
N TRP A 179 7.14 -13.09 -37.42
CA TRP A 179 7.40 -14.25 -38.27
C TRP A 179 8.73 -14.10 -39.00
N TYR A 180 9.63 -15.06 -38.81
CA TYR A 180 10.95 -15.09 -39.41
C TYR A 180 11.11 -16.29 -40.34
N LEU A 181 11.73 -16.07 -41.49
CA LEU A 181 12.14 -17.10 -42.44
C LEU A 181 13.67 -17.04 -42.56
N ASP A 182 14.33 -18.14 -42.21
CA ASP A 182 15.75 -18.31 -42.49
C ASP A 182 15.94 -18.61 -43.99
N GLU A 183 16.50 -17.67 -44.74
CA GLU A 183 16.70 -17.83 -46.19
C GLU A 183 17.73 -18.91 -46.55
N LEU A 184 18.62 -19.29 -45.61
CA LEU A 184 19.65 -20.30 -45.87
C LEU A 184 19.12 -21.71 -45.68
N THR A 185 18.32 -21.94 -44.63
CA THR A 185 17.80 -23.26 -44.25
C THR A 185 16.36 -23.50 -44.72
N GLY A 186 15.61 -22.43 -45.01
CA GLY A 186 14.18 -22.47 -45.29
C GLY A 186 13.31 -22.64 -44.05
N GLU A 187 13.91 -22.65 -42.85
CA GLU A 187 13.17 -22.81 -41.59
C GLU A 187 12.37 -21.57 -41.25
N GLN A 188 11.21 -21.79 -40.62
CA GLN A 188 10.29 -20.73 -40.21
C GLN A 188 10.07 -20.81 -38.70
N TYR A 189 10.22 -19.68 -38.03
CA TYR A 189 10.01 -19.60 -36.59
C TYR A 189 9.58 -18.20 -36.15
N TRP A 190 9.05 -18.13 -34.93
CA TRP A 190 8.74 -16.86 -34.28
C TRP A 190 10.00 -16.28 -33.65
N LEU A 191 10.46 -15.13 -34.16
CA LEU A 191 11.52 -14.35 -33.53
C LEU A 191 10.92 -13.54 -32.37
N GLY A 192 11.35 -13.87 -31.16
CA GLY A 192 10.75 -13.39 -29.93
C GLY A 192 11.09 -11.94 -29.59
N SER A 193 10.07 -11.24 -29.08
CA SER A 193 10.21 -10.04 -28.26
C SER A 193 10.24 -10.41 -26.77
N GLN A 194 10.81 -9.56 -25.94
CA GLN A 194 10.86 -9.72 -24.49
C GLN A 194 10.40 -8.44 -23.79
N ALA A 195 9.68 -8.60 -22.69
CA ALA A 195 9.27 -7.50 -21.82
C ALA A 195 9.38 -7.92 -20.35
N ALA A 196 9.79 -6.99 -19.50
CA ALA A 196 9.79 -7.16 -18.05
C ALA A 196 9.29 -5.87 -17.37
N ALA A 197 8.68 -6.04 -16.21
CA ALA A 197 8.17 -4.96 -15.39
C ALA A 197 8.32 -5.32 -13.92
N ARG A 198 8.82 -4.38 -13.12
CA ARG A 198 9.02 -4.55 -11.68
C ARG A 198 8.75 -3.27 -10.92
N ILE A 199 8.07 -3.39 -9.79
CA ILE A 199 7.91 -2.32 -8.81
C ILE A 199 8.88 -2.57 -7.65
N THR A 200 9.75 -1.61 -7.34
CA THR A 200 10.77 -1.74 -6.29
C THR A 200 10.92 -0.50 -5.42
N GLY A 201 11.59 -0.64 -4.28
CA GLY A 201 11.92 0.47 -3.39
C GLY A 201 10.69 1.11 -2.75
N LEU A 202 9.69 0.29 -2.42
CA LEU A 202 8.44 0.73 -1.82
C LEU A 202 8.70 1.16 -0.37
N SER A 203 8.45 2.43 -0.07
CA SER A 203 8.55 3.00 1.27
C SER A 203 7.31 3.81 1.60
N MET A 204 6.70 3.53 2.75
CA MET A 204 5.53 4.21 3.27
C MET A 204 5.92 5.14 4.41
N THR A 205 5.55 6.41 4.31
CA THR A 205 5.74 7.42 5.35
C THR A 205 4.39 7.90 5.88
N VAL A 206 4.21 7.79 7.20
CA VAL A 206 3.03 8.22 7.94
C VAL A 206 3.39 9.45 8.75
N ASN A 207 2.82 10.61 8.40
CA ASN A 207 3.05 11.86 9.11
C ASN A 207 2.02 12.04 10.22
N VAL A 208 2.48 12.41 11.41
CA VAL A 208 1.66 12.54 12.62
C VAL A 208 1.84 13.90 13.28
N SER A 209 0.80 14.34 13.98
CA SER A 209 0.81 15.60 14.73
C SER A 209 0.11 15.42 16.08
N PRO A 210 0.69 15.95 17.18
CA PRO A 210 -0.02 16.02 18.46
C PRO A 210 -1.27 16.90 18.36
N VAL A 211 -2.38 16.44 18.94
CA VAL A 211 -3.63 17.17 19.10
C VAL A 211 -3.73 17.65 20.54
N PRO A 212 -3.76 18.97 20.80
CA PRO A 212 -3.90 19.49 22.15
C PRO A 212 -5.22 19.02 22.78
N GLU A 213 -5.14 18.43 23.96
CA GLU A 213 -6.34 18.01 24.69
C GLU A 213 -7.26 19.20 24.97
N PRO A 214 -8.60 18.99 25.06
CA PRO A 214 -9.54 20.04 25.47
C PRO A 214 -9.14 20.75 26.77
N GLY A 215 -8.50 20.03 27.70
CA GLY A 215 -7.95 20.59 28.93
C GLY A 215 -6.86 21.65 28.70
N THR A 216 -6.05 21.51 27.65
CA THR A 216 -5.01 22.49 27.30
C THR A 216 -5.65 23.81 26.87
N TRP A 217 -6.77 23.74 26.13
CA TRP A 217 -7.55 24.92 25.80
C TRP A 217 -8.21 25.54 27.03
N ALA A 218 -8.74 24.72 27.94
CA ALA A 218 -9.29 25.20 29.20
C ALA A 218 -8.24 25.91 30.07
N MET A 219 -7.02 25.37 30.13
CA MET A 219 -5.89 25.98 30.86
C MET A 219 -5.41 27.27 30.20
N LEU A 220 -5.33 27.32 28.87
CA LEU A 220 -5.02 28.53 28.13
C LEU A 220 -6.06 29.62 28.38
N LEU A 221 -7.34 29.30 28.23
CA LEU A 221 -8.45 30.22 28.49
C LEU A 221 -8.49 30.65 29.95
N GLY A 222 -8.24 29.74 30.89
CA GLY A 222 -8.10 30.02 32.32
C GLY A 222 -6.96 31.02 32.59
N GLY A 223 -5.79 30.80 32.00
CA GLY A 223 -4.65 31.71 32.11
C GLY A 223 -4.92 33.10 31.53
N LEU A 224 -5.60 33.17 30.37
CA LEU A 224 -6.03 34.44 29.76
C LEU A 224 -7.07 35.16 30.62
N ALA A 225 -8.01 34.44 31.22
CA ALA A 225 -9.00 35.02 32.13
C ALA A 225 -8.35 35.63 33.38
N VAL A 226 -7.40 34.91 33.99
CA VAL A 226 -6.66 35.40 35.18
C VAL A 226 -5.84 36.64 34.85
N THR A 227 -5.10 36.63 33.75
CA THR A 227 -4.29 37.79 33.32
C THR A 227 -5.16 38.99 32.97
N GLY A 228 -6.27 38.79 32.25
CA GLY A 228 -7.24 39.85 31.95
C GLY A 228 -7.84 40.49 33.21
N LEU A 229 -8.23 39.69 34.21
CA LEU A 229 -8.73 40.19 35.49
C LEU A 229 -7.67 40.96 36.28
N ALA A 230 -6.42 40.49 36.28
CA ALA A 230 -5.31 41.16 36.95
C ALA A 230 -5.01 42.55 36.35
N VAL A 231 -5.02 42.67 35.02
CA VAL A 231 -4.84 43.95 34.31
C VAL A 231 -6.00 44.90 34.58
N ARG A 232 -7.24 44.40 34.60
CA ARG A 232 -8.43 45.20 34.93
C ARG A 232 -8.36 45.77 36.35
N ARG A 233 -7.90 44.97 37.32
CA ARG A 233 -7.76 45.42 38.72
C ARG A 233 -6.69 46.50 38.88
N ARG A 234 -5.55 46.38 38.21
CA ARG A 234 -4.47 47.38 38.26
C ARG A 234 -4.86 48.74 37.66
N ARG A 235 -5.74 48.76 36.66
CA ARG A 235 -6.30 50.00 36.10
C ARG A 235 -7.34 50.67 37.00
N GLY A 236 -8.00 49.92 37.88
CA GLY A 236 -9.00 50.44 38.82
C GLY A 236 -8.43 51.12 40.07
N THR A 237 -7.17 50.83 40.42
CA THR A 237 -6.48 51.37 41.61
C THR A 237 -5.56 52.56 41.30
N GLY A 238 -5.62 53.12 40.09
CA GLY A 238 -4.82 54.27 39.64
C GLY A 238 -5.55 55.62 39.68
N LYS A 239 -6.57 55.76 40.51
CA LYS A 239 -7.23 57.05 40.82
C LYS A 239 -7.15 57.32 42.31
#